data_AF-A0A2K5MD82-F1
#
_entry.id   AF-A0A2K5MD82-F1
#
_cell.length_a   1.000
_cell.length_b   1.000
_cell.length_c   1.000
_cell.angle_alpha   90.00
_cell.angle_beta   90.00
_cell.angle_gamma   90.00
#
_symmetry.space_group_name_H-M   'P 1'
#
loop_
_entity.id
_entity.type
_entity.pdbx_description
1 polymer ?
#
loop_
_entity_poly.entity_id
_entity_poly.type
_entity_poly.pdbx_seq_one_letter_code
_entity_poly.pdbx_strand_id
1 'polypeptide(L)'
;MERYAGALEEVADGARQQERHYQLLSALQSLVKELPSSFQQRLSYTTLSDLALALLDGTVFEIVQGLLEIQHLTEKSLYNQRLRLQNEHRGAQGQRDEVPPPRGRRLPAALGICAARLLPWECSEKTETAPF
;
A
#
# COMPACT_ATOMS: atom_id res chain seq x y z
N MET A 1 -19.03 -20.10 -51.12
CA MET A 1 -17.73 -20.68 -50.72
C MET A 1 -17.22 -20.17 -49.37
N GLU A 2 -17.74 -19.07 -48.82
CA GLU A 2 -17.22 -18.48 -47.56
C GLU A 2 -17.47 -19.31 -46.29
N ARG A 3 -18.51 -20.14 -46.26
CA ARG A 3 -18.83 -20.97 -45.08
C ARG A 3 -17.83 -22.11 -44.82
N TYR A 4 -17.10 -22.56 -45.84
CA TYR A 4 -16.10 -23.62 -45.69
C TYR A 4 -14.75 -23.07 -45.18
N ALA A 5 -14.43 -21.80 -45.45
CA ALA A 5 -13.22 -21.16 -44.94
C ALA A 5 -13.28 -20.97 -43.41
N GLY A 6 -14.41 -20.45 -42.89
CA GLY A 6 -14.60 -20.32 -41.44
C GLY A 6 -14.61 -21.65 -40.70
N ALA A 7 -15.19 -22.71 -41.28
CA ALA A 7 -15.18 -24.03 -40.65
C ALA A 7 -13.78 -24.66 -40.55
N LEU A 8 -12.88 -24.37 -41.50
CA LEU A 8 -11.48 -24.81 -41.44
C LEU A 8 -10.65 -23.99 -40.45
N GLU A 9 -10.97 -22.70 -40.30
CA GLU A 9 -10.31 -21.80 -39.35
C GLU A 9 -10.68 -22.16 -37.89
N GLU A 10 -11.96 -22.41 -37.60
CA GLU A 10 -12.43 -22.87 -36.29
C GLU A 10 -11.81 -24.23 -35.88
N VAL A 11 -11.64 -25.14 -36.84
CA VAL A 11 -10.96 -26.43 -36.59
C VAL A 11 -9.47 -26.23 -36.35
N ALA A 12 -8.83 -25.30 -37.06
CA ALA A 12 -7.42 -24.96 -36.86
C ALA A 12 -7.19 -24.30 -35.48
N ASP A 13 -8.11 -23.45 -35.04
CA ASP A 13 -8.04 -22.83 -33.72
C ASP A 13 -8.32 -23.83 -32.60
N GLY A 14 -9.24 -24.77 -32.82
CA GLY A 14 -9.41 -25.94 -31.94
C GLY A 14 -8.14 -26.78 -31.82
N ALA A 15 -7.44 -27.03 -32.94
CA ALA A 15 -6.19 -27.78 -32.95
C ALA A 15 -5.06 -27.06 -32.19
N ARG A 16 -4.93 -25.74 -32.37
CA ARG A 16 -3.96 -24.90 -31.63
C ARG A 16 -4.28 -24.86 -30.14
N GLN A 17 -5.55 -24.75 -29.78
CA GLN A 17 -5.97 -24.76 -28.39
C GLN A 17 -5.67 -26.11 -27.74
N GLN A 18 -5.94 -27.20 -28.44
CA GLN A 18 -5.64 -28.55 -27.98
C GLN A 18 -4.13 -28.77 -27.81
N GLU A 19 -3.31 -28.26 -28.74
CA GLU A 19 -1.85 -28.32 -28.62
C GLU A 19 -1.36 -27.58 -27.36
N ARG A 20 -1.84 -26.36 -27.12
CA ARG A 20 -1.52 -25.59 -25.91
C ARG A 20 -1.98 -26.31 -24.64
N HIS A 21 -3.15 -26.94 -24.67
CA HIS A 21 -3.67 -27.74 -23.56
C HIS A 21 -2.73 -28.89 -23.21
N TYR A 22 -2.29 -29.65 -24.22
CA TYR A 22 -1.34 -30.75 -24.00
C TYR A 22 0.02 -30.26 -23.51
N GLN A 23 0.52 -29.14 -24.03
CA GLN A 23 1.76 -28.54 -23.54
C GLN A 23 1.66 -28.19 -22.04
N LEU A 24 0.60 -27.48 -21.64
CA LEU A 24 0.36 -27.12 -20.24
C LEU A 24 0.15 -28.34 -19.36
N LEU A 25 -0.64 -29.31 -19.81
CA LEU A 25 -0.87 -30.54 -19.07
C LEU A 25 0.43 -31.31 -18.84
N SER A 26 1.32 -31.37 -19.82
CA SER A 26 2.62 -32.03 -19.67
C SER A 26 3.52 -31.32 -18.65
N ALA A 27 3.50 -29.98 -18.62
CA ALA A 27 4.22 -29.17 -17.64
C ALA A 27 3.63 -29.32 -16.23
N LEU A 28 2.29 -29.36 -16.10
CA LEU A 28 1.64 -29.64 -14.83
C LEU A 28 2.00 -31.04 -14.31
N GLN A 29 2.01 -32.04 -15.19
CA GLN A 29 2.40 -33.39 -14.82
C GLN A 29 3.87 -33.50 -14.39
N SER A 30 4.79 -32.74 -14.99
CA SER A 30 6.18 -32.71 -14.52
C SER A 30 6.30 -32.09 -13.13
N LEU A 31 5.59 -30.98 -12.88
CA LEU A 31 5.56 -30.34 -11.55
C LEU A 31 4.97 -31.26 -10.47
N VAL A 32 3.92 -32.02 -10.80
CA VAL A 32 3.32 -32.97 -9.84
C VAL A 32 4.27 -34.11 -9.49
N LYS A 33 5.10 -34.57 -10.44
CA LYS A 33 6.10 -35.62 -10.18
C LYS A 33 7.18 -35.20 -9.18
N GLU A 34 7.43 -33.90 -9.04
CA GLU A 34 8.37 -33.34 -8.07
C GLU A 34 7.78 -33.25 -6.65
N LEU A 35 6.46 -33.39 -6.50
CA LEU A 35 5.78 -33.33 -5.21
C LEU A 35 5.86 -34.66 -4.45
N PRO A 36 5.78 -34.64 -3.11
CA PRO A 36 5.63 -35.86 -2.30
C PRO A 36 4.38 -36.68 -2.70
N SER A 37 4.46 -38.01 -2.55
CA SER A 37 3.41 -38.95 -3.00
C SER A 37 2.02 -38.70 -2.38
N SER A 38 1.96 -38.12 -1.18
CA SER A 38 0.71 -37.73 -0.52
C SER A 38 -0.08 -36.67 -1.29
N PHE A 39 0.59 -35.77 -2.01
CA PHE A 39 -0.05 -34.75 -2.83
C PHE A 39 -0.36 -35.27 -4.24
N GLN A 40 0.47 -36.17 -4.78
CA GLN A 40 0.22 -36.79 -6.08
C GLN A 40 -1.12 -37.54 -6.11
N GLN A 41 -1.47 -38.24 -5.02
CA GLN A 41 -2.74 -38.97 -4.91
C GLN A 41 -3.97 -38.05 -4.92
N ARG A 42 -3.83 -36.77 -4.56
CA ARG A 42 -4.92 -35.79 -4.54
C ARG A 42 -5.12 -35.09 -5.88
N LEU A 43 -4.11 -35.14 -6.75
CA LEU A 43 -4.10 -34.47 -8.05
C LEU A 43 -4.34 -35.51 -9.15
N SER A 44 -5.61 -35.84 -9.38
CA SER A 44 -6.01 -36.75 -10.44
C SER A 44 -5.79 -36.13 -11.83
N TYR A 45 -5.67 -36.97 -12.85
CA TYR A 45 -5.56 -36.52 -14.25
C TYR A 45 -6.69 -35.54 -14.64
N THR A 46 -7.92 -35.80 -14.18
CA THR A 46 -9.07 -34.92 -14.45
C THR A 46 -8.85 -33.52 -13.87
N THR A 47 -8.42 -33.43 -12.61
CA THR A 47 -8.13 -32.13 -11.98
C THR A 47 -7.01 -31.36 -12.67
N LEU A 48 -5.97 -32.04 -13.17
CA LEU A 48 -4.89 -31.40 -13.92
C LEU A 48 -5.35 -30.94 -15.31
N SER A 49 -6.22 -31.71 -15.97
CA SER A 49 -6.82 -31.33 -17.25
C SER A 49 -7.74 -30.12 -17.11
N ASP A 50 -8.57 -30.09 -16.07
CA ASP A 50 -9.46 -28.97 -15.76
C ASP A 50 -8.65 -27.72 -15.40
N LEU A 51 -7.57 -27.89 -14.64
CA LEU A 51 -6.64 -26.80 -14.32
C LEU A 51 -5.97 -26.24 -15.59
N ALA A 52 -5.49 -27.10 -16.50
CA ALA A 52 -4.89 -26.64 -17.75
C ALA A 52 -5.88 -25.84 -18.62
N LEU A 53 -7.16 -26.24 -18.66
CA LEU A 53 -8.21 -25.48 -19.35
C LEU A 53 -8.48 -24.13 -18.69
N ALA A 54 -8.56 -24.08 -17.36
CA ALA A 54 -8.76 -22.83 -16.62
C ALA A 54 -7.57 -21.85 -16.80
N LEU A 55 -6.34 -22.39 -16.89
CA LEU A 55 -5.15 -21.59 -17.17
C LEU A 55 -5.12 -21.05 -18.60
N LEU A 56 -5.63 -21.81 -19.58
CA LEU A 56 -5.75 -21.39 -20.97
C LEU A 56 -6.80 -20.29 -21.17
N ASP A 57 -7.92 -20.38 -20.45
CA ASP A 57 -8.99 -19.39 -20.50
C ASP A 57 -8.50 -18.02 -20.03
N GLY A 58 -7.60 -17.99 -19.03
CA GLY A 58 -6.90 -16.76 -18.62
C GLY A 58 -7.77 -15.75 -17.87
N THR A 59 -9.10 -15.88 -17.93
CA THR A 59 -10.10 -14.97 -17.34
C THR A 59 -9.89 -14.74 -15.85
N VAL A 60 -9.53 -15.78 -15.09
CA VAL A 60 -9.24 -15.65 -13.66
C VAL A 60 -8.06 -14.71 -13.41
N PHE A 61 -7.01 -14.79 -14.23
CA PHE A 61 -5.85 -13.89 -14.10
C PHE A 61 -6.21 -12.45 -14.48
N GLU A 62 -7.02 -12.26 -15.51
CA GLU A 62 -7.52 -10.94 -15.90
C GLU A 62 -8.36 -10.29 -14.79
N ILE A 63 -9.26 -11.07 -14.17
CA ILE A 63 -10.07 -10.60 -13.05
C ILE A 63 -9.18 -10.20 -11.88
N VAL A 64 -8.22 -11.05 -11.50
CA VAL A 64 -7.29 -10.77 -10.40
C VAL A 64 -6.45 -9.52 -10.70
N GLN A 65 -5.99 -9.36 -11.94
CA GLN A 65 -5.24 -8.19 -12.37
C GLN A 65 -6.08 -6.90 -12.27
N GLY A 66 -7.34 -6.94 -12.71
CA GLY A 66 -8.26 -5.81 -12.58
C GLY A 66 -8.55 -5.44 -11.13
N LEU A 67 -8.74 -6.43 -10.25
CA LEU A 67 -8.94 -6.19 -8.81
C LEU A 67 -7.70 -5.56 -8.16
N LEU A 68 -6.50 -6.00 -8.54
CA LEU A 68 -5.22 -5.40 -8.10
C LEU A 68 -5.08 -3.95 -8.56
N GLU A 69 -5.46 -3.64 -9.79
CA GLU A 69 -5.42 -2.27 -10.30
C GLU A 69 -6.38 -1.35 -9.52
N ILE A 70 -7.62 -1.81 -9.27
CA ILE A 70 -8.59 -1.08 -8.43
C ILE A 70 -8.03 -0.84 -7.03
N GLN A 71 -7.41 -1.86 -6.42
CA GLN A 71 -6.78 -1.75 -5.12
C GLN A 71 -5.71 -0.65 -5.13
N HIS A 72 -4.74 -0.72 -6.04
CA HIS A 72 -3.65 0.25 -6.11
C HIS A 72 -4.15 1.69 -6.35
N LEU A 73 -5.15 1.87 -7.20
CA LEU A 73 -5.75 3.19 -7.45
C LEU A 73 -6.44 3.74 -6.20
N THR A 74 -7.13 2.88 -5.46
CA THR A 74 -7.82 3.24 -4.21
C THR A 74 -6.82 3.62 -3.11
N GLU A 75 -5.77 2.83 -2.93
CA GLU A 75 -4.69 3.12 -1.99
C GLU A 75 -4.02 4.46 -2.30
N LYS A 76 -3.71 4.72 -3.57
CA LYS A 76 -3.15 5.99 -4.02
C LYS A 76 -4.09 7.16 -3.77
N SER A 77 -5.39 6.98 -4.00
CA SER A 77 -6.42 8.00 -3.74
C SER A 77 -6.49 8.36 -2.24
N LEU A 78 -6.60 7.35 -1.37
CA LEU A 78 -6.68 7.53 0.08
C LEU A 78 -5.39 8.13 0.66
N TYR A 79 -4.22 7.71 0.14
CA TYR A 79 -2.94 8.30 0.52
C TYR A 79 -2.89 9.79 0.17
N ASN A 80 -3.27 10.15 -1.06
CA ASN A 80 -3.32 11.55 -1.49
C ASN A 80 -4.33 12.37 -0.68
N GLN A 81 -5.48 11.80 -0.33
CA GLN A 81 -6.47 12.44 0.52
C GLN A 81 -5.91 12.74 1.91
N ARG A 82 -5.23 11.78 2.53
CA ARG A 82 -4.54 11.97 3.82
C ARG A 82 -3.51 13.08 3.74
N LEU A 83 -2.68 13.07 2.69
CA LEU A 83 -1.63 14.07 2.50
C LEU A 83 -2.21 15.49 2.34
N ARG A 84 -3.31 15.63 1.59
CA ARG A 84 -4.04 16.92 1.45
C ARG A 84 -4.49 17.45 2.80
N LEU A 85 -5.16 16.61 3.60
CA LEU A 85 -5.62 16.99 4.94
C LEU A 85 -4.44 17.39 5.83
N GLN A 86 -3.33 16.64 5.84
CA GLN A 86 -2.15 17.00 6.63
C GLN A 86 -1.56 18.35 6.22
N ASN A 87 -1.49 18.62 4.92
CA ASN A 87 -0.99 19.89 4.40
C ASN A 87 -1.91 21.06 4.78
N GLU A 88 -3.22 20.88 4.73
CA GLU A 88 -4.20 21.86 5.20
C GLU A 88 -4.03 22.17 6.69
N HIS A 89 -3.90 21.14 7.53
CA HIS A 89 -3.68 21.32 8.98
C HIS A 89 -2.36 22.04 9.27
N ARG A 90 -1.27 21.67 8.58
CA ARG A 90 0.04 22.33 8.74
C ARG A 90 0.01 23.78 8.24
N GLY A 91 -0.65 24.06 7.11
CA GLY A 91 -0.82 25.41 6.57
C GLY A 91 -1.68 26.31 7.47
N ALA A 92 -2.71 25.74 8.12
CA ALA A 92 -3.54 26.44 9.10
C ALA A 92 -2.82 26.66 10.44
N GLN A 93 -1.95 25.72 10.87
CA GLN A 93 -1.13 25.89 12.07
C GLN A 93 -0.04 26.96 11.87
N GLY A 94 0.60 27.02 10.70
CA GLY A 94 1.56 28.08 10.39
C GLY A 94 0.96 29.49 10.43
N GLN A 95 -0.33 29.65 10.13
CA GLN A 95 -1.05 30.93 10.28
C GLN A 95 -1.44 31.24 11.74
N ARG A 96 -1.59 30.24 12.61
CA ARG A 96 -1.89 30.44 14.04
C ARG A 96 -0.65 30.84 14.84
N ASP A 97 0.54 30.43 14.42
CA ASP A 97 1.80 30.86 15.03
C ASP A 97 2.22 32.28 14.62
N GLU A 98 1.60 32.87 13.59
CA GLU A 98 1.77 34.28 13.22
C GLU A 98 0.71 35.19 13.89
N VAL A 99 0.26 34.87 15.10
CA VAL A 99 -0.42 35.87 15.93
C VAL A 99 0.68 36.83 16.41
N PRO A 100 0.68 38.12 15.97
CA PRO A 100 1.67 39.07 16.44
C PRO A 100 1.54 39.19 17.97
N PRO A 101 2.66 39.26 18.70
CA PRO A 101 2.63 39.33 20.15
C PRO A 101 1.71 40.48 20.58
N PRO A 102 0.86 40.28 21.61
CA PRO A 102 -0.05 41.32 22.04
C PRO A 102 0.78 42.57 22.33
N ARG A 103 0.47 43.66 21.61
CA ARG A 103 1.11 44.95 21.84
C ARG A 103 0.92 45.27 23.31
N GLY A 104 2.00 45.14 24.07
CA GLY A 104 2.01 45.32 25.51
C GLY A 104 1.26 46.60 25.83
N ARG A 105 0.26 46.51 26.71
CA ARG A 105 -0.32 47.71 27.32
C ARG A 105 0.86 48.49 27.87
N ARG A 106 1.17 49.63 27.25
CA ARG A 106 2.05 50.64 27.83
C ARG A 106 1.40 51.05 29.14
N LEU A 107 1.85 50.45 30.23
CA LEU A 107 1.61 51.00 31.55
C LEU A 107 2.32 52.37 31.55
N PRO A 108 1.63 53.47 31.88
CA PRO A 108 2.27 54.76 31.98
C PRO A 108 3.42 54.66 32.99
N ALA A 109 4.60 55.08 32.55
CA ALA A 109 5.80 55.19 33.36
C ALA A 109 5.60 56.28 34.42
N ALA A 110 4.89 55.94 35.49
CA ALA A 110 4.75 56.74 36.69
C ALA A 110 4.77 55.81 37.89
N LEU A 111 5.86 55.08 38.06
CA LEU A 111 6.34 54.53 39.34
C LEU A 111 7.83 54.25 39.14
N GLY A 112 8.60 55.34 39.10
CA GLY A 112 10.04 55.26 39.21
C GLY A 112 10.40 54.96 40.65
N ILE A 113 10.74 53.71 40.97
CA ILE A 113 11.56 53.40 42.13
C ILE A 113 12.59 52.35 41.72
N CYS A 114 13.79 52.89 41.47
CA CYS A 114 15.13 52.34 41.57
C CYS A 114 15.29 50.84 41.89
N ALA A 115 15.88 50.10 40.94
CA ALA A 115 16.80 49.01 41.23
C ALA A 115 17.79 48.81 40.09
N ALA A 116 18.54 49.86 39.76
CA ALA A 116 19.83 49.66 39.10
C ALA A 116 20.80 49.19 40.19
N ARG A 117 21.29 47.96 40.06
CA ARG A 117 22.73 47.65 40.01
C ARG A 117 22.95 46.14 40.23
N LEU A 118 23.16 45.46 39.10
CA LEU A 118 24.05 44.32 38.89
C LEU A 118 23.59 42.93 39.39
N LEU A 119 23.01 42.17 38.47
CA LEU A 119 23.30 40.73 38.26
C LEU A 119 24.84 40.55 38.15
N PRO A 120 25.49 39.37 38.42
CA PRO A 120 25.08 38.03 37.96
C PRO A 120 25.49 36.80 38.84
N TRP A 121 24.95 35.59 38.54
CA TRP A 121 25.36 34.20 38.92
C TRP A 121 25.60 33.88 40.43
N GLU A 122 24.97 32.92 41.12
CA GLU A 122 24.77 31.48 40.85
C GLU A 122 23.50 30.89 41.50
N CYS A 123 23.09 29.77 40.91
CA CYS A 123 22.28 28.72 41.52
C CYS A 123 23.10 27.97 42.58
N SER A 124 22.54 27.68 43.77
CA SER A 124 22.65 26.40 44.49
C SER A 124 22.59 26.59 46.01
N GLU A 125 21.40 26.39 46.60
CA GLU A 125 21.30 25.81 47.94
C GLU A 125 19.89 25.26 48.19
N LYS A 126 19.72 23.95 47.94
CA LYS A 126 18.80 23.13 48.73
C LYS A 126 19.61 21.99 49.31
N THR A 127 20.11 22.24 50.50
CA THR A 127 20.53 21.24 51.46
C THR A 127 19.31 20.43 51.90
N GLU A 128 19.29 19.14 51.59
CA GLU A 128 18.55 18.17 52.40
C GLU A 128 19.48 16.99 52.67
N THR A 129 20.19 17.07 53.79
CA THR A 129 21.00 16.01 54.38
C THR A 129 20.12 15.08 55.23
N ALA A 130 20.23 13.77 54.91
CA ALA A 130 20.07 12.52 55.67
C ALA A 130 20.21 12.62 57.22
N PRO A 131 19.91 11.59 58.07
CA PRO A 131 19.91 10.12 57.85
C PRO A 131 18.65 9.39 58.43
N PHE A 132 18.33 8.11 58.21
CA PHE A 132 19.05 6.82 58.23
C PHE A 132 18.32 5.82 57.32
#